data_AF-A0A8S3Y2W4-F1
#
_entry.id   AF-A0A8S3Y2W4-F1
#
_cell.length_a   1.000
_cell.length_b   1.000
_cell.length_c   1.000
_cell.angle_alpha   90.00
_cell.angle_beta   90.00
_cell.angle_gamma   90.00
#
_symmetry.space_group_name_H-M   'P 1'
#
loop_
_entity.id
_entity.type
_entity.pdbx_description
1 polymer ?
#
loop_
_entity_poly.entity_id
_entity_poly.type
_entity_poly.pdbx_seq_one_letter_code
_entity_poly.pdbx_strand_id
1 'polypeptide(L)'
;MAGDAAPQATDQHPRVEAAMDLPIVVDSDDDEMVSHELEQMGSILEEVILETRSMPLENRPQLPRITLSKRNRIVVRAINPMLVTYLEVSRDLSEMDSVRFGAAVEACRIIGAKLP
;
A
#
# COMPACT_ATOMS: atom_id res chain seq x y z
N MET A 1 39.02 -67.28 -9.18
CA MET A 1 39.29 -65.92 -8.69
C MET A 1 39.09 -64.95 -9.84
N ALA A 2 38.36 -63.86 -9.58
CA ALA A 2 38.15 -62.59 -10.30
C ALA A 2 38.47 -62.53 -11.82
N GLY A 3 37.54 -62.12 -12.69
CA GLY A 3 37.09 -60.72 -12.84
C GLY A 3 38.04 -60.03 -13.84
N ASP A 4 37.63 -59.35 -14.90
CA ASP A 4 36.63 -58.30 -14.96
C ASP A 4 36.33 -57.96 -16.44
N ALA A 5 35.08 -57.59 -16.72
CA ALA A 5 34.58 -57.22 -18.04
C ALA A 5 34.02 -55.78 -17.96
N ALA A 6 34.43 -54.91 -18.87
CA ALA A 6 33.77 -53.62 -19.14
C ALA A 6 32.32 -53.87 -19.64
N PRO A 7 31.33 -52.93 -19.53
CA PRO A 7 31.50 -51.47 -19.61
C PRO A 7 30.70 -50.62 -18.58
N GLN A 8 31.14 -49.37 -18.41
CA GLN A 8 30.46 -48.34 -17.62
C GLN A 8 29.11 -47.95 -18.25
N ALA A 9 28.04 -48.04 -17.46
CA ALA A 9 26.75 -47.45 -17.73
C ALA A 9 26.18 -46.84 -16.44
N THR A 10 25.27 -45.87 -16.63
CA THR A 10 24.43 -45.15 -15.66
C THR A 10 25.07 -43.99 -14.88
N ASP A 11 25.10 -42.83 -15.54
CA ASP A 11 24.85 -41.54 -14.89
C ASP A 11 23.41 -41.12 -15.24
N GLN A 12 22.46 -41.44 -14.35
CA GLN A 12 21.08 -40.97 -14.44
C GLN A 12 20.91 -39.81 -13.46
N HIS A 13 21.17 -38.59 -13.92
CA HIS A 13 20.64 -37.40 -13.29
C HIS A 13 19.14 -37.25 -13.65
N PRO A 14 18.22 -37.16 -12.67
CA PRO A 14 16.86 -36.72 -12.95
C PRO A 14 16.90 -35.22 -13.30
N ARG A 15 16.85 -34.92 -14.59
CA ARG A 15 16.69 -33.56 -15.09
C ARG A 15 15.23 -33.16 -14.84
N VAL A 16 15.07 -32.33 -13.82
CA VAL A 16 13.84 -31.69 -13.37
C VAL A 16 13.01 -31.26 -14.58
N GLU A 17 11.76 -31.70 -14.63
CA GLU A 17 10.78 -31.32 -15.63
C GLU A 17 10.74 -29.79 -15.70
N ALA A 18 11.08 -29.26 -16.88
CA ALA A 18 10.75 -27.89 -17.21
C ALA A 18 9.22 -27.83 -17.29
N ALA A 19 8.59 -27.50 -16.16
CA ALA A 19 7.26 -26.94 -16.16
C ALA A 19 7.33 -25.74 -17.11
N MET A 20 6.71 -25.90 -18.27
CA MET A 20 6.53 -24.81 -19.21
C MET A 20 5.81 -23.72 -18.42
N ASP A 21 6.53 -22.62 -18.15
CA ASP A 21 5.96 -21.36 -17.74
C ASP A 21 4.91 -20.99 -18.78
N LEU A 22 3.66 -21.34 -18.47
CA LEU A 22 2.53 -20.64 -19.04
C LEU A 22 2.69 -19.19 -18.59
N PRO A 23 2.77 -18.21 -19.50
CA PRO A 23 2.66 -16.83 -19.09
C PRO A 23 1.29 -16.71 -18.44
N ILE A 24 1.30 -16.55 -17.11
CA ILE A 24 0.15 -16.03 -16.40
C ILE A 24 0.00 -14.64 -17.00
N VAL A 25 -0.90 -14.49 -17.97
CA VAL A 25 -1.51 -13.21 -18.29
C VAL A 25 -2.26 -12.82 -17.04
N VAL A 26 -1.54 -12.13 -16.15
CA VAL A 26 -2.16 -11.34 -15.10
C VAL A 26 -2.87 -10.24 -15.87
N ASP A 27 -4.20 -10.26 -15.85
CA ASP A 27 -5.03 -9.22 -16.44
C ASP A 27 -4.50 -7.86 -15.96
N SER A 28 -3.85 -7.14 -16.87
CA SER A 28 -3.20 -5.86 -16.55
C SER A 28 -4.23 -4.77 -16.21
N ASP A 29 -5.51 -5.02 -16.46
CA ASP A 29 -6.61 -4.10 -16.16
C ASP A 29 -6.86 -3.96 -14.65
N ASP A 30 -6.66 -5.00 -13.84
CA ASP A 30 -6.89 -4.92 -12.38
C ASP A 30 -5.76 -4.16 -11.66
N ASP A 31 -4.51 -4.37 -12.06
CA ASP A 31 -3.36 -3.64 -11.50
C ASP A 31 -3.34 -2.16 -11.93
N GLU A 32 -3.79 -1.86 -13.16
CA GLU A 32 -3.92 -0.50 -13.68
C GLU A 32 -5.12 0.24 -13.06
N MET A 33 -6.21 -0.47 -12.75
CA MET A 33 -7.34 0.09 -12.01
C MET A 33 -6.96 0.39 -10.55
N VAL A 34 -6.26 -0.52 -9.89
CA VAL A 34 -5.79 -0.33 -8.50
C VAL A 34 -4.76 0.79 -8.41
N SER A 35 -3.86 0.92 -9.39
CA SER A 35 -2.90 2.03 -9.42
C SER A 35 -3.59 3.39 -9.59
N HIS A 36 -4.60 3.46 -10.47
CA HIS A 36 -5.39 4.68 -10.67
C HIS A 36 -6.23 5.05 -9.43
N GLU A 37 -6.83 4.08 -8.74
CA GLU A 37 -7.52 4.32 -7.47
C GLU A 37 -6.57 4.83 -6.38
N LEU A 38 -5.35 4.29 -6.30
CA LEU A 38 -4.33 4.75 -5.36
C LEU A 38 -3.82 6.16 -5.70
N GLU A 39 -3.62 6.49 -6.97
CA GLU A 39 -3.25 7.83 -7.42
C GLU A 39 -4.34 8.85 -7.10
N GLN A 40 -5.62 8.51 -7.33
CA GLN A 40 -6.75 9.35 -6.93
C GLN A 40 -6.79 9.56 -5.42
N MET A 41 -6.61 8.50 -4.64
CA MET A 41 -6.52 8.61 -3.18
C MET A 41 -5.36 9.53 -2.75
N GLY A 42 -4.21 9.44 -3.42
CA GLY A 42 -3.06 10.30 -3.20
C GLY A 42 -3.37 11.78 -3.48
N SER A 43 -3.98 12.07 -4.63
CA SER A 43 -4.37 13.42 -5.03
C SER A 43 -5.39 14.04 -4.06
N ILE A 44 -6.41 13.28 -3.66
CA ILE A 44 -7.42 13.74 -2.69
C ILE A 44 -6.77 14.02 -1.33
N LEU A 45 -5.88 13.13 -0.89
CA LEU A 45 -5.14 13.31 0.37
C LEU A 45 -4.28 14.58 0.36
N GLU A 46 -3.59 14.84 -0.76
CA GLU A 46 -2.80 16.05 -0.94
C GLU A 46 -3.67 17.33 -0.87
N GLU A 47 -4.80 17.37 -1.58
CA GLU A 47 -5.75 18.47 -1.53
C GLU A 47 -6.23 18.74 -0.09
N VAL A 48 -6.61 17.69 0.64
CA VAL A 48 -7.10 17.80 2.02
C VAL A 48 -6.01 18.31 2.97
N ILE A 49 -4.76 17.90 2.78
CA ILE A 49 -3.62 18.40 3.56
C ILE A 49 -3.41 19.90 3.28
N LEU A 50 -3.45 20.31 2.01
CA LEU A 50 -3.28 21.72 1.61
C LEU A 50 -4.40 22.61 2.16
N GLU A 51 -5.67 22.17 2.04
CA GLU A 51 -6.82 22.86 2.62
C GLU A 51 -6.68 23.01 4.13
N THR A 52 -6.33 21.93 4.83
CA THR A 52 -6.09 21.93 6.28
C THR A 52 -5.00 22.93 6.69
N ARG A 53 -3.89 22.98 5.93
CA ARG A 53 -2.77 23.89 6.21
C ARG A 53 -3.18 25.36 6.09
N SER A 54 -4.08 25.68 5.17
CA SER A 54 -4.59 27.04 4.97
C SER A 54 -5.57 27.50 6.06
N MET A 55 -6.10 26.56 6.86
CA MET A 55 -7.16 26.81 7.82
C MET A 55 -6.61 27.12 9.23
N PRO A 56 -7.04 28.23 9.88
CA PRO A 56 -6.72 28.51 11.28
C PRO A 56 -7.09 27.33 12.18
N LEU A 57 -6.29 27.07 13.23
CA LEU A 57 -6.49 25.92 14.13
C LEU A 57 -7.91 25.83 14.70
N GLU A 58 -8.49 26.97 15.05
CA GLU A 58 -9.84 27.12 15.58
C GLU A 58 -10.97 26.73 14.60
N ASN A 59 -10.67 26.69 13.30
CA ASN A 59 -11.62 26.34 12.25
C ASN A 59 -11.43 24.92 11.71
N ARG A 60 -10.39 24.21 12.15
CA ARG A 60 -10.13 22.83 11.69
C ARG A 60 -11.23 21.88 12.20
N PRO A 61 -11.75 20.97 11.36
CA PRO A 61 -12.82 20.06 11.75
C PRO A 61 -12.39 19.14 12.89
N GLN A 62 -13.29 18.85 13.83
CA GLN A 62 -12.95 17.88 14.89
C GLN A 62 -12.93 16.47 14.30
N LEU A 63 -11.94 15.66 14.69
CA LEU A 63 -11.90 14.27 14.26
C LEU A 63 -12.81 13.41 15.15
N PRO A 64 -13.81 12.72 14.60
CA PRO A 64 -14.66 11.84 15.38
C PRO A 64 -13.86 10.64 15.87
N ARG A 65 -14.24 10.10 17.04
CA ARG A 65 -13.68 8.83 17.51
C ARG A 65 -14.19 7.70 16.62
N ILE A 66 -13.31 7.12 15.82
CA ILE A 66 -13.61 5.96 14.97
C ILE A 66 -13.33 4.64 15.71
N THR A 67 -14.28 3.70 15.64
CA THR A 67 -14.08 2.34 16.16
C THR A 67 -13.08 1.58 15.27
N LEU A 68 -12.08 0.90 15.85
CA LEU A 68 -11.06 0.16 15.09
C LEU A 68 -11.56 -1.22 14.60
N SER A 69 -12.62 -1.23 13.81
CA SER A 69 -13.11 -2.41 13.08
C SER A 69 -12.08 -2.94 12.08
N LYS A 70 -12.23 -4.18 11.60
CA LYS A 70 -11.34 -4.76 10.57
C LYS A 70 -11.27 -3.89 9.32
N ARG A 71 -12.41 -3.36 8.86
CA ARG A 71 -12.51 -2.45 7.72
C ARG A 71 -11.73 -1.14 7.97
N ASN A 72 -11.95 -0.51 9.11
CA ASN A 72 -11.32 0.78 9.43
C ASN A 72 -9.79 0.64 9.56
N ARG A 73 -9.32 -0.49 10.07
CA ARG A 73 -7.88 -0.81 10.12
C ARG A 73 -7.25 -0.98 8.73
N ILE A 74 -7.99 -1.53 7.76
CA ILE A 74 -7.50 -1.65 6.38
C ILE A 74 -7.28 -0.26 5.77
N VAL A 75 -8.26 0.64 5.94
CA VAL A 75 -8.16 2.04 5.46
C VAL A 75 -6.96 2.75 6.07
N VAL A 76 -6.79 2.69 7.40
CA VAL A 76 -5.64 3.31 8.08
C VAL A 76 -4.32 2.71 7.60
N ARG A 77 -4.27 1.40 7.35
CA ARG A 77 -3.08 0.73 6.81
C ARG A 77 -2.77 1.12 5.37
N ALA A 78 -3.77 1.42 4.55
CA ALA A 78 -3.57 1.87 3.17
C ALA A 78 -3.04 3.31 3.12
N ILE A 79 -3.48 4.18 4.04
CA ILE A 79 -3.07 5.59 4.09
C ILE A 79 -1.64 5.74 4.65
N ASN A 80 -1.27 4.97 5.68
CA ASN A 80 0.01 5.15 6.38
C ASN A 80 1.26 5.17 5.46
N PRO A 81 1.41 4.27 4.47
CA PRO A 81 2.53 4.30 3.54
C PRO A 81 2.58 5.58 2.70
N MET A 82 1.43 6.13 2.32
CA MET A 82 1.32 7.36 1.51
C MET A 82 1.85 8.57 2.28
N LEU A 83 1.75 8.57 3.62
CA LEU A 83 2.20 9.67 4.46
C LEU A 83 3.73 9.77 4.59
N VAL A 84 4.45 8.68 4.35
CA VAL A 84 5.91 8.63 4.58
C VAL A 84 6.61 9.73 3.80
N THR A 85 6.31 9.84 2.51
CA THR A 85 6.91 10.87 1.64
C THR A 85 6.58 12.29 2.09
N TYR A 86 5.34 12.56 2.51
CA TYR A 86 4.93 13.89 3.01
C TYR A 86 5.57 14.24 4.36
N LEU A 87 5.75 13.24 5.23
CA LEU A 87 6.38 13.43 6.54
C LEU A 87 7.89 13.63 6.43
N GLU A 88 8.55 12.96 5.48
CA GLU A 88 10.00 13.10 5.21
C GLU A 88 10.38 14.49 4.69
N VAL A 89 9.50 15.12 3.90
CA VAL A 89 9.74 16.48 3.36
C VAL A 89 9.25 17.61 4.26
N SER A 90 8.57 17.27 5.37
CA SER A 90 8.05 18.27 6.32
C SER A 90 9.19 18.91 7.11
N ARG A 91 9.19 20.25 7.17
CA ARG A 91 10.26 21.07 7.75
C ARG A 91 10.19 21.18 9.26
N ASP A 92 8.98 21.07 9.82
CA ASP A 92 8.74 21.20 11.24
C ASP A 92 7.56 20.34 11.73
N LEU A 93 7.39 20.32 13.06
CA LEU A 93 6.34 19.55 13.72
C LEU A 93 4.93 20.02 13.33
N SER A 94 4.73 21.31 13.03
CA SER A 94 3.44 21.86 12.62
C SER A 94 3.03 21.36 11.22
N GLU A 95 4.00 21.27 10.30
CA GLU A 95 3.80 20.67 8.99
C GLU A 95 3.48 19.18 9.08
N MET A 96 4.22 18.43 9.91
CA MET A 96 3.94 17.01 10.16
C MET A 96 2.56 16.79 10.78
N ASP A 97 2.16 17.63 11.73
CA ASP A 97 0.86 17.52 12.39
C ASP A 97 -0.28 17.87 11.43
N SER A 98 -0.07 18.81 10.52
CA SER A 98 -1.04 19.12 9.46
C SER A 98 -1.18 17.96 8.46
N VAL A 99 -0.08 17.28 8.11
CA VAL A 99 -0.10 16.05 7.27
C VAL A 99 -0.89 14.94 7.96
N ARG A 100 -0.57 14.64 9.23
CA ARG A 100 -1.28 13.62 10.01
C ARG A 100 -2.76 13.94 10.19
N PHE A 101 -3.08 15.21 10.40
CA PHE A 101 -4.45 15.65 10.54
C PHE A 101 -5.23 15.49 9.24
N GLY A 102 -4.70 15.93 8.10
CA GLY A 102 -5.34 15.75 6.80
C GLY A 102 -5.58 14.26 6.48
N ALA A 103 -4.60 13.42 6.79
CA ALA A 103 -4.74 11.97 6.67
C ALA A 103 -5.86 11.39 7.53
N ALA A 104 -6.01 11.88 8.76
CA ALA A 104 -7.06 11.43 9.67
C ALA A 104 -8.45 11.92 9.23
N VAL A 105 -8.55 13.13 8.67
CA VAL A 105 -9.79 13.66 8.07
C VAL A 105 -10.23 12.75 6.92
N GLU A 106 -9.31 12.42 6.03
CA GLU A 106 -9.62 11.61 4.86
C GLU A 106 -9.96 10.16 5.23
N ALA A 107 -9.22 9.58 6.19
CA ALA A 107 -9.57 8.28 6.76
C ALA A 107 -11.00 8.27 7.32
N CYS A 108 -11.41 9.33 8.02
CA CYS A 108 -12.78 9.45 8.54
C CYS A 108 -13.82 9.49 7.41
N ARG A 109 -13.56 10.23 6.32
CA ARG A 109 -14.45 10.29 5.16
C ARG A 109 -14.60 8.93 4.47
N ILE A 110 -13.50 8.23 4.20
CA ILE A 110 -13.50 6.89 3.57
C ILE A 110 -14.27 5.87 4.43
N ILE A 111 -14.18 5.99 5.75
CA ILE A 111 -14.90 5.14 6.72
C ILE A 111 -16.39 5.52 6.82
N GLY A 112 -16.80 6.67 6.25
CA GLY A 112 -18.15 7.20 6.36
C GLY A 112 -18.44 7.81 7.73
N ALA A 113 -17.41 8.22 8.48
CA ALA A 113 -17.55 8.91 9.75
C ALA A 113 -17.93 10.37 9.50
N LYS A 114 -18.98 10.84 10.20
CA LYS A 114 -19.42 12.23 10.12
C LYS A 114 -18.46 13.11 10.95
N LEU A 115 -17.79 14.05 10.28
CA LEU A 115 -17.03 15.09 10.95
C LEU A 115 -18.01 16.09 11.60
N PRO A 116 -17.83 16.48 12.88
CA PRO A 116 -18.67 17.44 13.58
C PRO A 116 -18.56 18.87 13.01
#